data_AF-A0A1V3WH46-F1
#
_entry.id   AF-A0A1V3WH46-F1
#
_cell.length_a   1.000
_cell.length_b   1.000
_cell.length_c   1.000
_cell.angle_alpha   90.00
_cell.angle_beta   90.00
_cell.angle_gamma   90.00
#
_symmetry.space_group_name_H-M   'P 1'
#
loop_
_entity.id
_entity.type
_entity.pdbx_description
1 polymer ?
#
loop_
_entity_poly.entity_id
_entity_poly.type
_entity_poly.pdbx_seq_one_letter_code
_entity_poly.pdbx_strand_id
1 'polypeptide(L)'
;MFGQPLPDVWHDIGFITVNRRMLVDDRAGRLTLARSDGYVALCRTDSTAVLSVNDMAGAALQFIIAAGAFYVRELPGGLTDDEKIGLAQALVRSGVLKVAP
;
A
#
# COMPACT_ATOMS: atom_id res chain seq x y z
N MET A 1 -16.92 15.00 -26.08
CA MET A 1 -15.50 14.68 -26.26
C MET A 1 -14.97 14.11 -24.95
N PHE A 2 -14.73 12.81 -24.90
CA PHE A 2 -14.10 12.14 -23.75
C PHE A 2 -12.58 12.19 -23.97
N GLY A 3 -11.87 13.00 -23.19
CA GLY A 3 -10.43 13.23 -23.42
C GLY A 3 -9.79 14.30 -22.53
N GLN A 4 -10.44 14.68 -21.42
CA GLN A 4 -9.79 15.50 -20.40
C GLN A 4 -9.18 14.55 -19.35
N PRO A 5 -7.92 14.74 -18.93
CA PRO A 5 -7.42 14.03 -17.75
C PRO A 5 -8.36 14.37 -16.59
N LEU A 6 -8.82 13.32 -15.91
CA LEU A 6 -9.71 13.45 -14.77
C LEU A 6 -9.12 14.43 -13.75
N PRO A 7 -9.90 15.36 -13.19
CA PRO A 7 -9.38 16.31 -12.23
C PRO A 7 -8.79 15.55 -11.04
N ASP A 8 -7.69 16.05 -10.49
CA ASP A 8 -6.86 15.39 -9.47
C ASP A 8 -7.64 15.00 -8.19
N VAL A 9 -8.84 15.55 -7.99
CA VAL A 9 -9.77 15.22 -6.90
C VAL A 9 -10.43 13.84 -7.03
N TRP A 10 -10.37 13.20 -8.20
CA TRP A 10 -10.77 11.79 -8.39
C TRP A 10 -9.60 10.81 -8.26
N HIS A 11 -8.37 11.30 -8.04
CA HIS A 11 -7.31 10.43 -7.54
C HIS A 11 -7.59 10.15 -6.06
N ASP A 12 -8.31 9.04 -5.85
CA ASP A 12 -8.77 8.34 -4.64
C ASP A 12 -7.81 8.28 -3.43
N ILE A 13 -6.61 8.86 -3.53
CA ILE A 13 -5.57 8.90 -2.51
C ILE A 13 -6.02 9.71 -1.29
N GLY A 14 -6.84 10.75 -1.48
CA GLY A 14 -7.37 11.57 -0.37
C GLY A 14 -8.51 10.94 0.44
N PHE A 15 -9.17 9.90 -0.08
CA PHE A 15 -10.39 9.31 0.51
C PHE A 15 -10.21 7.88 1.00
N ILE A 16 -8.96 7.43 1.20
CA ILE A 16 -8.71 6.14 1.83
C ILE A 16 -9.14 6.22 3.30
N THR A 17 -10.10 5.38 3.66
CA THR A 17 -10.55 5.19 5.05
C THR A 17 -10.25 3.76 5.48
N VAL A 18 -10.34 3.48 6.78
CA VAL A 18 -10.17 2.11 7.32
C VAL A 18 -11.14 1.09 6.72
N ASN A 19 -12.28 1.54 6.18
CA ASN A 19 -13.29 0.69 5.54
C ASN A 19 -13.13 0.59 4.02
N ARG A 20 -12.07 1.19 3.44
CA ARG A 20 -11.78 1.08 2.01
C ARG A 20 -11.11 -0.26 1.72
N ARG A 21 -11.58 -0.92 0.65
CA ARG A 21 -11.00 -2.17 0.15
C ARG A 21 -9.87 -1.86 -0.82
N MET A 22 -8.73 -2.50 -0.59
CA MET A 22 -7.50 -2.36 -1.35
C MET A 22 -7.17 -3.67 -2.05
N LEU A 23 -6.57 -3.56 -3.22
CA LEU A 23 -6.05 -4.67 -4.02
C LEU A 23 -4.57 -4.41 -4.28
N VAL A 24 -3.74 -5.44 -4.20
CA VAL A 24 -2.37 -5.40 -4.72
C VAL A 24 -2.47 -5.31 -6.24
N ASP A 25 -1.79 -4.34 -6.84
CA ASP A 25 -1.81 -4.17 -8.29
C ASP A 25 -0.91 -5.21 -8.95
N ASP A 26 -1.46 -6.01 -9.87
CA ASP A 26 -0.69 -7.01 -10.64
C ASP A 26 0.49 -6.37 -11.40
N ARG A 27 0.36 -5.08 -11.76
CA ARG A 27 1.44 -4.30 -12.39
C ARG A 27 2.63 -4.05 -11.47
N ALA A 28 2.44 -4.12 -10.15
CA ALA A 28 3.52 -4.01 -9.19
C ALA A 28 4.50 -5.18 -9.28
N GLY A 29 4.11 -6.28 -9.95
CA GLY A 29 4.91 -7.48 -10.10
C GLY A 29 5.08 -8.23 -8.78
N ARG A 30 6.13 -9.06 -8.69
CA ARG A 30 6.42 -9.78 -7.46
C ARG A 30 7.03 -8.83 -6.43
N LEU A 31 6.38 -8.74 -5.28
CA LEU A 31 6.85 -7.95 -4.15
C LEU A 31 7.61 -8.84 -3.16
N THR A 32 8.67 -8.29 -2.59
CA THR A 32 9.51 -8.95 -1.59
C THR A 32 9.79 -8.01 -0.43
N LEU A 33 10.15 -8.55 0.72
CA LEU A 33 10.54 -7.75 1.88
C LEU A 33 12.04 -7.90 2.12
N ALA A 34 12.72 -6.77 2.21
CA ALA A 34 14.08 -6.69 2.71
C ALA A 34 14.04 -6.08 4.11
N ARG A 35 14.56 -6.79 5.10
CA ARG A 35 14.67 -6.28 6.47
C ARG A 35 16.08 -5.77 6.71
N SER A 36 16.21 -4.58 7.28
CA SER A 36 17.49 -3.97 7.62
C SER A 36 17.33 -3.14 8.89
N ASP A 37 18.09 -3.48 9.93
CA ASP A 37 18.25 -2.78 11.20
C ASP A 37 17.12 -1.81 11.61
N GLY A 38 15.99 -2.37 12.05
CA GLY A 38 14.83 -1.60 12.53
C GLY A 38 13.85 -1.12 11.45
N TYR A 39 14.14 -1.39 10.18
CA TYR A 39 13.30 -1.05 9.04
C TYR A 39 12.98 -2.28 8.17
N VAL A 40 11.83 -2.20 7.53
CA VAL A 40 11.36 -3.16 6.53
C VAL A 40 11.08 -2.41 5.24
N ALA A 41 11.81 -2.77 4.20
CA ALA A 41 11.61 -2.25 2.86
C ALA A 41 10.79 -3.23 2.03
N LEU A 42 9.76 -2.70 1.36
CA LEU A 42 9.03 -3.38 0.30
C LEU A 42 9.79 -3.16 -1.01
N CYS A 43 10.27 -4.24 -1.62
CA CYS A 43 11.04 -4.22 -2.85
C CYS A 43 10.26 -4.90 -3.98
N ARG A 44 10.37 -4.35 -5.19
CA ARG A 44 9.90 -5.01 -6.42
C ARG A 44 10.97 -6.01 -6.91
N THR A 45 10.62 -6.87 -7.86
CA THR A 45 11.51 -7.86 -8.50
C THR A 45 12.85 -7.29 -8.98
N ASP A 46 12.89 -6.02 -9.38
CA ASP A 46 14.11 -5.32 -9.80
C ASP A 46 15.02 -4.88 -8.63
N SER A 47 14.69 -5.31 -7.41
CA SER A 47 15.34 -4.92 -6.15
C SER A 47 15.21 -3.42 -5.82
N THR A 48 14.37 -2.69 -6.55
CA THR A 48 14.07 -1.29 -6.23
C THR A 48 13.19 -1.25 -5.00
N ALA A 49 13.64 -0.55 -3.95
CA ALA A 49 12.85 -0.28 -2.77
C ALA A 49 11.72 0.71 -3.13
N VAL A 50 10.48 0.26 -2.96
CA VAL A 50 9.27 1.02 -3.26
C VAL A 50 8.82 1.84 -2.07
N LEU A 51 8.91 1.26 -0.87
CA LEU A 51 8.59 1.89 0.39
C LEU A 51 9.46 1.30 1.50
N SER A 52 10.02 2.13 2.37
CA SER A 52 10.69 1.69 3.59
C SER A 52 9.92 2.23 4.79
N VAL A 53 9.61 1.34 5.74
CA VAL A 53 8.89 1.66 6.96
C VAL A 53 9.64 1.10 8.16
N ASN A 54 9.31 1.57 9.35
CA ASN A 54 9.82 0.97 10.58
C ASN A 54 9.34 -0.48 10.74
N ASP A 55 10.01 -1.25 11.59
CA ASP A 55 9.69 -2.67 11.82
C ASP A 55 8.26 -2.90 12.35
N MET A 56 7.66 -1.89 12.98
CA MET A 56 6.27 -1.94 13.46
C MET A 56 5.27 -2.18 12.33
N ALA A 57 5.48 -1.55 11.17
CA ALA A 57 4.67 -1.78 9.97
C ALA A 57 5.11 -3.02 9.16
N GLY A 58 6.14 -3.74 9.61
CA GLY A 58 6.65 -4.94 8.93
C GLY A 58 5.61 -6.06 8.83
N ALA A 59 4.82 -6.27 9.89
CA ALA A 59 3.73 -7.23 9.88
C ALA A 59 2.64 -6.85 8.86
N ALA A 60 2.34 -5.56 8.75
CA ALA A 60 1.39 -5.04 7.77
C ALA A 60 1.88 -5.28 6.34
N LEU A 61 3.14 -4.97 6.03
CA LEU A 61 3.72 -5.23 4.70
C LEU A 61 3.71 -6.71 4.33
N GLN A 62 4.02 -7.60 5.28
CA GLN A 62 3.98 -9.04 5.05
C GLN A 62 2.56 -9.52 4.76
N PHE A 63 1.58 -9.03 5.52
CA PHE A 63 0.17 -9.33 5.29
C PHE A 63 -0.29 -8.88 3.89
N ILE A 64 0.10 -7.68 3.46
CA ILE A 64 -0.27 -7.13 2.15
C ILE A 64 0.21 -8.04 1.02
N ILE A 65 1.47 -8.49 1.06
CA ILE A 65 2.04 -9.39 0.05
C ILE A 65 1.30 -10.73 0.02
N ALA A 66 0.89 -11.25 1.18
CA ALA A 66 0.24 -12.56 1.28
C ALA A 66 -1.25 -12.53 0.92
N ALA A 67 -1.96 -11.46 1.29
CA ALA A 67 -3.42 -11.38 1.16
C ALA A 67 -3.88 -11.05 -0.27
N GLY A 68 -3.15 -10.19 -0.99
CA GLY A 68 -3.51 -9.71 -2.33
C GLY A 68 -4.73 -8.78 -2.38
N ALA A 69 -5.72 -8.95 -1.50
CA ALA A 69 -6.87 -8.07 -1.32
C ALA A 69 -7.26 -7.99 0.16
N PHE A 70 -7.55 -6.79 0.66
CA PHE A 70 -7.85 -6.57 2.08
C PHE A 70 -8.57 -5.23 2.32
N TYR A 71 -9.16 -5.05 3.49
CA TYR A 71 -9.60 -3.76 4.00
C TYR A 71 -8.51 -3.12 4.86
N VAL A 72 -8.39 -1.79 4.81
CA VAL A 72 -7.35 -1.05 5.56
C VAL A 72 -7.38 -1.36 7.06
N ARG A 73 -8.55 -1.53 7.67
CA ARG A 73 -8.71 -1.93 9.09
C ARG A 73 -8.05 -3.25 9.46
N GLU A 74 -7.88 -4.16 8.50
CA GLU A 74 -7.33 -5.51 8.70
C GLU A 74 -5.81 -5.53 8.81
N LEU A 75 -5.14 -4.40 8.54
CA LEU A 75 -3.69 -4.30 8.64
C LEU A 75 -3.22 -4.65 10.08
N PRO A 76 -2.36 -5.68 10.23
CA PRO A 76 -1.84 -6.08 11.53
C PRO A 76 -0.68 -5.17 11.99
N GLY A 77 -0.12 -5.44 13.17
CA GLY A 77 1.05 -4.73 13.70
C GLY A 77 0.75 -3.66 14.75
N GLY A 78 -0.50 -3.59 15.24
CA GLY A 78 -0.88 -2.62 16.27
C GLY A 78 -0.93 -1.16 15.78
N LEU A 79 -0.93 -0.95 14.46
CA LEU A 79 -1.04 0.36 13.84
C LEU A 79 -2.38 1.01 14.22
N THR A 80 -2.33 2.30 14.52
CA THR A 80 -3.52 3.15 14.64
C THR A 80 -4.22 3.27 13.28
N ASP A 81 -5.49 3.69 13.29
CA ASP A 81 -6.26 3.86 12.06
C ASP A 81 -5.62 4.88 11.11
N ASP A 82 -5.04 5.97 11.64
CA ASP A 82 -4.32 6.96 10.86
C ASP A 82 -3.05 6.40 10.23
N GLU A 83 -2.29 5.57 10.95
CA GLU A 83 -1.09 4.91 10.42
C GLU A 83 -1.45 3.89 9.33
N LYS A 84 -2.54 3.13 9.52
CA LYS A 84 -3.06 2.21 8.50
C LYS A 84 -3.45 2.95 7.23
N ILE A 85 -4.18 4.05 7.36
CA ILE A 85 -4.58 4.91 6.25
C ILE A 85 -3.33 5.48 5.56
N GLY A 86 -2.39 6.05 6.32
CA GLY A 86 -1.16 6.63 5.78
C GLY A 86 -0.30 5.61 5.03
N LEU A 87 -0.19 4.39 5.55
CA LEU A 87 0.49 3.29 4.86
C LEU A 87 -0.20 2.92 3.55
N ALA A 88 -1.53 2.77 3.56
CA ALA A 88 -2.29 2.46 2.36
C ALA A 88 -2.15 3.57 1.29
N GLN A 89 -2.20 4.85 1.70
CA GLN A 89 -1.99 5.99 0.81
C GLN A 89 -0.58 6.01 0.21
N ALA A 90 0.46 5.74 1.01
CA ALA A 90 1.83 5.64 0.53
C ALA A 90 1.96 4.53 -0.53
N LEU A 91 1.36 3.37 -0.27
CA LEU A 91 1.42 2.24 -1.19
C LEU A 91 0.63 2.47 -2.49
N VAL A 92 -0.51 3.17 -2.44
CA VAL A 92 -1.25 3.59 -3.65
C VAL A 92 -0.42 4.56 -4.48
N ARG A 93 0.19 5.59 -3.85
CA ARG A 93 1.07 6.54 -4.55
C ARG A 93 2.28 5.86 -5.20
N SER A 94 2.77 4.79 -4.58
CA SER A 94 3.88 4.00 -5.10
C SER A 94 3.48 2.99 -6.20
N GLY A 95 2.18 2.88 -6.50
CA GLY A 95 1.63 1.95 -7.49
C GLY A 95 1.63 0.48 -7.05
N VAL A 96 1.75 0.21 -5.75
CA VAL A 96 1.69 -1.15 -5.18
C VAL A 96 0.25 -1.56 -4.94
N LEU A 97 -0.56 -0.64 -4.42
CA LEU A 97 -1.97 -0.86 -4.17
C LEU A 97 -2.82 -0.07 -5.16
N LYS A 98 -3.99 -0.61 -5.44
CA LYS A 98 -5.10 0.11 -6.07
C LYS A 98 -6.35 -0.05 -5.21
N VAL A 99 -7.21 0.94 -5.30
CA VAL A 99 -8.51 0.88 -4.64
C VAL A 99 -9.41 -0.08 -5.40
N ALA A 100 -10.13 -0.96 -4.70
CA ALA A 100 -11.10 -1.82 -5.34
C ALA A 100 -12.27 -0.98 -5.90
N PRO A 101 -12.76 -1.29 -7.12
CA PRO A 101 -13.88 -0.58 -7.74
C PRO A 101 -15.18 -0.69 -6.95
#